data_AF-A0A0L8GIF5-F1
#
_entry.id   AF-A0A0L8GIF5-F1
#
_cell.length_a   1.000
_cell.length_b   1.000
_cell.length_c   1.000
_cell.angle_alpha   90.00
_cell.angle_beta   90.00
_cell.angle_gamma   90.00
#
_symmetry.space_group_name_H-M   'P 1'
#
loop_
_entity.id
_entity.type
_entity.pdbx_description
1 polymer ?
#
loop_
_entity_poly.entity_id
_entity_poly.type
_entity_poly.pdbx_seq_one_letter_code
_entity_poly.pdbx_strand_id
1 'polypeptide(L)'
;CINEINTRISKANQSFDILHSIWKSSILSKSTEMLFYKSNIFSIVLHESDCWKTMKNIEKTLEFFQTKCLQKVMKVYWPNMISNSQLHTKANVKPIRETIEARRRK
;
A
#
# COMPACT_ATOMS: atom_id res chain seq x y z
N CYS A 1 -14.47 -12.61 6.78
CA CYS A 1 -13.15 -11.94 6.78
C CYS A 1 -12.47 -11.93 5.40
N ILE A 2 -12.28 -13.03 4.63
CA ILE A 2 -11.63 -12.96 3.30
C ILE A 2 -12.40 -12.06 2.30
N ASN A 3 -13.71 -12.27 2.17
CA ASN A 3 -14.55 -11.47 1.25
C ASN A 3 -14.50 -9.97 1.60
N GLU A 4 -14.56 -9.66 2.89
CA GLU A 4 -14.45 -8.30 3.40
C GLU A 4 -13.09 -7.66 3.10
N ILE A 5 -12.00 -8.41 3.22
CA ILE A 5 -10.65 -7.93 2.87
C ILE A 5 -10.55 -7.65 1.37
N ASN A 6 -11.07 -8.54 0.54
CA ASN A 6 -11.11 -8.31 -0.91
C ASN A 6 -11.94 -7.07 -1.25
N THR A 7 -13.08 -6.86 -0.59
CA THR A 7 -13.88 -5.62 -0.73
C THR A 7 -13.08 -4.38 -0.34
N ARG A 8 -12.31 -4.43 0.76
CA ARG A 8 -11.47 -3.30 1.19
C ARG A 8 -10.33 -3.02 0.23
N ILE A 9 -9.66 -4.05 -0.27
CA ILE A 9 -8.63 -3.91 -1.31
C ILE A 9 -9.23 -3.31 -2.58
N SER A 10 -10.44 -3.72 -2.95
CA SER A 10 -11.17 -3.11 -4.08
C SER A 10 -11.47 -1.63 -3.85
N LYS A 11 -11.96 -1.25 -2.66
CA LYS A 11 -12.20 0.16 -2.28
C LYS A 11 -10.91 0.97 -2.25
N ALA A 12 -9.82 0.40 -1.73
CA ALA A 12 -8.51 1.04 -1.70
C ALA A 12 -7.95 1.22 -3.12
N ASN A 13 -8.10 0.23 -4.00
CA ASN A 13 -7.76 0.37 -5.43
C ASN A 13 -8.57 1.49 -6.08
N GLN A 14 -9.89 1.54 -5.91
CA GLN A 14 -10.71 2.61 -6.47
C GLN A 14 -10.27 3.98 -5.96
N SER A 15 -10.03 4.11 -4.66
CA SER A 15 -9.53 5.37 -4.07
C SER A 15 -8.16 5.76 -4.63
N PHE A 16 -7.28 4.77 -4.83
CA PHE A 16 -5.97 4.98 -5.45
C PHE A 16 -6.09 5.44 -6.91
N ASP A 17 -7.01 4.85 -7.66
CA ASP A 17 -7.23 5.13 -9.08
C ASP A 17 -7.91 6.49 -9.30
N ILE A 18 -8.80 6.93 -8.40
CA ILE A 18 -9.33 8.32 -8.40
C ILE A 18 -8.18 9.33 -8.34
N LEU A 19 -7.12 9.02 -7.59
CA LEU A 19 -5.94 9.87 -7.45
C LEU A 19 -4.90 9.65 -8.56
N HIS A 20 -5.23 8.93 -9.64
CA HIS A 20 -4.29 8.59 -10.70
C HIS A 20 -3.60 9.81 -11.32
N SER A 21 -4.33 10.91 -11.53
CA SER A 21 -3.78 12.16 -12.07
C SER A 21 -2.68 12.74 -11.19
N ILE A 22 -2.82 12.63 -9.87
CA ILE A 22 -1.83 13.09 -8.89
C ILE A 22 -0.54 12.29 -9.05
N TRP A 23 -0.63 10.95 -9.05
CA TRP A 23 0.54 10.06 -9.18
C TRP A 23 1.26 10.22 -10.53
N LYS A 24 0.50 10.52 -11.59
CA LYS A 24 1.05 10.76 -12.93
C LYS A 24 1.76 12.12 -13.00
N SER A 25 1.17 13.15 -12.41
CA SER A 25 1.75 14.49 -12.35
C SER A 25 3.04 14.48 -11.53
N SER A 26 3.94 15.43 -11.76
CA SER A 26 5.10 15.69 -10.88
C SER A 26 4.91 16.99 -10.09
N ILE A 27 3.66 17.39 -9.87
CA ILE A 27 3.31 18.67 -9.25
C ILE A 27 3.59 18.62 -7.74
N LEU A 28 3.32 17.48 -7.11
CA LEU A 28 3.54 17.29 -5.68
C LEU A 28 4.93 16.70 -5.41
N SER A 29 5.47 17.03 -4.24
CA SER A 29 6.67 16.37 -3.74
C SER A 29 6.37 14.89 -3.43
N LYS A 30 7.40 14.04 -3.51
CA LYS A 30 7.27 12.62 -3.16
C LYS A 30 6.83 12.40 -1.71
N SER A 31 7.24 13.29 -0.81
CA SER A 31 6.79 13.27 0.59
C SER A 31 5.27 13.49 0.71
N THR A 32 4.72 14.43 -0.05
CA THR A 32 3.29 14.75 -0.06
C THR A 32 2.47 13.64 -0.70
N GLU A 33 2.91 13.11 -1.86
CA GLU A 33 2.29 11.95 -2.49
C GLU A 33 2.24 10.74 -1.54
N MET A 34 3.32 10.50 -0.80
CA MET A 34 3.37 9.42 0.19
C MET A 34 2.41 9.63 1.35
N LEU A 35 2.18 10.89 1.75
CA LEU A 35 1.21 11.24 2.79
C LEU A 35 -0.23 10.97 2.34
N PHE A 36 -0.57 11.29 1.09
CA PHE A 36 -1.85 10.92 0.48
C PHE A 36 -2.03 9.41 0.42
N TYR A 37 -0.98 8.69 -0.01
CA TYR A 37 -0.98 7.23 -0.05
C TYR A 37 -1.23 6.62 1.34
N LYS A 38 -0.48 7.05 2.37
CA LYS A 38 -0.68 6.58 3.76
C LYS A 38 -2.10 6.91 4.26
N SER A 39 -2.58 8.12 4.04
CA SER A 39 -3.88 8.55 4.59
C SER A 39 -5.06 7.82 3.96
N ASN A 40 -5.04 7.57 2.64
CA ASN A 40 -6.14 6.94 1.95
C ASN A 40 -6.02 5.41 1.96
N ILE A 41 -4.83 4.88 1.64
CA ILE A 41 -4.67 3.45 1.39
C ILE A 41 -4.43 2.69 2.68
N PHE A 42 -3.52 3.15 3.54
CA PHE A 42 -3.27 2.48 4.82
C PHE A 42 -4.48 2.60 5.76
N SER A 43 -5.22 3.71 5.71
CA SER A 43 -6.44 3.85 6.51
C SER A 43 -7.51 2.84 6.08
N ILE A 44 -7.89 2.80 4.80
CA ILE A 44 -8.93 1.87 4.30
C ILE A 44 -8.56 0.41 4.53
N VAL A 45 -7.30 0.07 4.27
CA VAL A 45 -6.83 -1.30 4.40
C VAL A 45 -6.79 -1.69 5.87
N LEU A 46 -6.26 -0.85 6.76
CA LEU A 46 -5.98 -1.25 8.14
C LEU A 46 -7.03 -0.81 9.19
N HIS A 47 -8.14 -0.16 8.81
CA HIS A 47 -9.12 0.40 9.74
C HIS A 47 -9.68 -0.63 10.75
N GLU A 48 -9.76 -1.90 10.35
CA GLU A 48 -10.28 -3.00 11.18
C GLU A 48 -9.50 -4.27 10.88
N SER A 49 -8.18 -4.23 11.12
CA SER A 49 -7.28 -5.36 10.87
C SER A 49 -7.36 -6.48 11.94
N ASP A 50 -8.27 -6.35 12.90
CA ASP A 50 -8.31 -7.20 14.09
C ASP A 50 -8.73 -8.65 13.78
N CYS A 51 -9.53 -8.88 12.73
CA CYS A 51 -9.88 -10.23 12.26
C CYS A 51 -8.78 -10.89 11.38
N TRP A 52 -7.67 -10.21 11.07
CA TRP A 52 -6.70 -10.71 10.08
C TRP A 52 -5.79 -11.81 10.60
N LYS A 53 -6.19 -12.49 11.68
CA LYS A 53 -5.29 -13.22 12.57
C LYS A 53 -4.41 -14.28 11.91
N THR A 54 -4.75 -14.85 10.74
CA THR A 54 -4.01 -16.08 10.35
C THR A 54 -4.01 -16.49 8.87
N MET A 55 -4.12 -15.57 7.90
CA MET A 55 -4.09 -15.99 6.49
C MET A 55 -2.88 -15.47 5.74
N LYS A 56 -1.86 -16.32 5.59
CA LYS A 56 -0.67 -16.06 4.75
C LYS A 56 -1.03 -15.58 3.34
N ASN A 57 -2.15 -16.06 2.79
CA ASN A 57 -2.63 -15.63 1.48
C ASN A 57 -3.05 -14.16 1.47
N ILE A 58 -3.71 -13.68 2.52
CA ILE A 58 -4.11 -12.28 2.65
C ILE A 58 -2.87 -11.38 2.79
N GLU A 59 -1.90 -11.77 3.62
CA GLU A 59 -0.66 -11.01 3.80
C GLU A 59 0.06 -10.84 2.45
N LYS A 60 0.17 -11.91 1.65
CA LYS A 60 0.74 -11.84 0.29
C LYS A 60 -0.05 -10.93 -0.65
N THR A 61 -1.38 -11.00 -0.65
CA THR A 61 -2.22 -10.13 -1.48
C THR A 61 -2.04 -8.66 -1.11
N LEU A 62 -1.96 -8.35 0.19
CA LEU A 62 -1.72 -7.01 0.69
C LEU A 62 -0.32 -6.51 0.35
N GLU A 63 0.71 -7.35 0.47
CA GLU A 63 2.08 -7.03 0.06
C GLU A 63 2.17 -6.73 -1.45
N PHE A 64 1.51 -7.55 -2.28
CA PHE A 64 1.45 -7.32 -3.72
C PHE A 64 0.77 -5.98 -4.04
N PHE A 65 -0.39 -5.73 -3.43
CA PHE A 65 -1.13 -4.47 -3.60
C PHE A 65 -0.28 -3.26 -3.17
N GLN A 66 0.34 -3.31 -1.99
CA GLN A 66 1.25 -2.27 -1.50
C GLN A 66 2.39 -2.02 -2.49
N THR A 67 3.06 -3.08 -2.93
CA THR A 67 4.20 -2.97 -3.86
C THR A 67 3.77 -2.30 -5.17
N LYS A 68 2.61 -2.69 -5.72
CA LYS A 68 2.06 -2.09 -6.95
C LYS A 68 1.73 -0.60 -6.79
N CYS A 69 1.12 -0.22 -5.67
CA CYS A 69 0.86 1.19 -5.38
C CYS A 69 2.17 1.99 -5.24
N LEU A 70 3.14 1.46 -4.47
CA LEU A 70 4.43 2.12 -4.26
C LEU A 70 5.21 2.27 -5.57
N GLN A 71 5.21 1.28 -6.47
CA GLN A 71 5.83 1.40 -7.78
C GLN A 71 5.24 2.56 -8.59
N LYS A 72 3.91 2.69 -8.61
CA LYS A 72 3.21 3.79 -9.30
C LYS A 72 3.54 5.15 -8.68
N VAL A 73 3.45 5.29 -7.35
CA VAL A 73 3.77 6.55 -6.65
C VAL A 73 5.24 6.95 -6.85
N MET A 74 6.15 5.98 -6.74
CA MET A 74 7.59 6.22 -6.87
C MET A 74 8.07 6.28 -8.32
N LYS A 75 7.16 6.15 -9.30
CA LYS A 75 7.43 6.13 -10.73
C LYS A 75 8.52 5.13 -11.13
N VAL A 76 8.50 3.96 -10.48
CA VAL A 76 9.41 2.84 -10.77
C VAL A 76 8.78 1.99 -11.87
N TYR A 77 9.36 2.07 -13.06
CA TYR A 77 8.92 1.34 -14.24
C TYR A 77 10.12 0.63 -14.87
N TRP A 78 9.82 -0.37 -15.70
CA TRP A 78 10.83 -0.96 -16.57
C TRP A 78 11.44 0.13 -17.48
N PRO A 79 12.76 0.14 -17.75
CA PRO A 79 13.78 -0.82 -17.34
C PRO A 79 14.38 -0.58 -15.94
N ASN A 80 14.03 0.53 -15.28
CA ASN A 80 14.60 0.98 -14.01
C ASN A 80 13.93 0.33 -12.79
N MET A 81 13.63 -0.97 -12.85
CA MET A 81 13.04 -1.69 -11.73
C MET A 81 14.06 -1.81 -10.59
N ILE A 82 13.58 -1.64 -9.36
CA ILE A 82 14.36 -1.83 -8.13
C ILE A 82 13.75 -2.96 -7.31
N SER A 83 14.53 -3.53 -6.39
CA SER A 83 14.03 -4.55 -5.48
C SER A 83 12.92 -4.00 -4.57
N ASN A 84 12.04 -4.87 -4.07
CA ASN A 84 10.99 -4.47 -3.12
C ASN A 84 11.59 -3.80 -1.87
N SER A 85 12.70 -4.32 -1.34
CA SER A 85 13.40 -3.71 -0.21
C SER A 85 13.83 -2.27 -0.50
N GLN A 86 14.48 -2.02 -1.64
CA GLN A 86 14.86 -0.66 -2.04
C GLN A 86 13.65 0.25 -2.25
N LEU A 87 12.55 -0.28 -2.79
CA LEU A 87 11.30 0.48 -2.95
C LEU A 87 10.74 0.92 -1.60
N HIS A 88 10.70 0.03 -0.61
CA HIS A 88 10.27 0.34 0.76
C HIS A 88 11.14 1.40 1.42
N THR A 89 12.46 1.28 1.29
CA THR A 89 13.42 2.27 1.80
C THR A 89 13.22 3.64 1.14
N LYS A 90 13.10 3.67 -0.20
CA LYS A 90 12.89 4.92 -0.95
C LYS A 90 11.56 5.59 -0.63
N ALA A 91 10.51 4.79 -0.39
CA ALA A 91 9.19 5.26 0.00
C ALA A 91 9.11 5.68 1.49
N ASN A 92 10.08 5.32 2.32
CA ASN A 92 10.02 5.44 3.78
C ASN A 92 8.74 4.80 4.35
N VAL A 93 8.46 3.56 3.91
CA VAL A 93 7.29 2.76 4.30
C VAL A 93 7.71 1.32 4.58
N LYS A 94 7.35 0.81 5.75
CA LYS A 94 7.56 -0.60 6.11
C LYS A 94 6.64 -1.52 5.29
N PRO A 95 7.06 -2.77 5.04
CA PRO A 95 6.15 -3.80 4.54
C PRO A 95 4.85 -3.85 5.35
N ILE A 96 3.73 -4.04 4.66
CA ILE A 96 2.41 -4.06 5.28
C ILE A 96 2.29 -5.19 6.31
N ARG A 97 2.96 -6.32 6.06
CA ARG A 97 3.11 -7.42 7.00
C ARG A 97 3.67 -6.95 8.35
N GLU A 98 4.78 -6.20 8.35
CA GLU A 98 5.37 -5.67 9.58
C GLU A 98 4.40 -4.71 10.30
N THR A 99 3.65 -3.93 9.53
CA THR A 99 2.65 -3.00 10.08
C THR A 99 1.50 -3.76 10.77
N ILE A 100 1.03 -4.85 10.15
CA ILE A 100 0.00 -5.74 10.72
C ILE A 100 0.54 -6.45 11.96
N GLU A 101 1.73 -7.02 11.90
CA GLU A 101 2.37 -7.69 13.04
C GLU A 101 2.56 -6.73 14.23
N ALA A 102 3.00 -5.49 13.98
CA ALA A 102 3.15 -4.48 15.03
C ALA A 102 1.81 -4.09 15.68
N ARG A 103 0.71 -4.07 14.91
CA ARG A 103 -0.64 -3.83 15.44
C ARG A 103 -1.18 -5.00 16.26
N ARG A 104 -0.87 -6.24 15.87
CA ARG A 104 -1.24 -7.46 16.62
C ARG A 104 -0.56 -7.55 18.00
N ARG A 105 0.62 -6.93 18.17
CA ARG A 105 1.40 -6.95 19.42
C ARG A 105 1.00 -5.85 20.42
N LYS A 106 0.17 -4.90 20.00
CA LYS A 106 -0.41 -3.88 20.87
C LYS A 106 -1.74 -4.38 21.43
#